data_AF-A0A7C8ZC11-F1
#
_entry.id   AF-A0A7C8ZC11-F1
#
_cell.length_a   1.000
_cell.length_b   1.000
_cell.length_c   1.000
_cell.angle_alpha   90.00
_cell.angle_beta   90.00
_cell.angle_gamma   90.00
#
_symmetry.space_group_name_H-M   'P 1'
#
loop_
_entity.id
_entity.type
_entity.pdbx_description
1 polymer ?
#
loop_
_entity_poly.entity_id
_entity_poly.type
_entity_poly.pdbx_seq_one_letter_code
_entity_poly.pdbx_strand_id
1 'polypeptide(L)'
;TECGYQFTSKLEGMFTDMKTSQDTVQGFYASHGAELGDAPTLVVHVLTTGSWPTQPSVPCNLPAELSALCEKFRSYYLGTHTGRRLSWQTNMGTADIKATFGKGQKHELNVSTYQMCVLMLFNNADKLSYKEIEQATEIPATELKRCMQSLACVKGKNVLRKEPMSKDI
;
A
#
# COMPACT_ATOMS: atom_id res chain seq x y z
N THR A 1 -8.46 17.61 35.58
CA THR A 1 -8.09 17.02 34.28
C THR A 1 -6.58 17.09 34.16
N GLU A 2 -5.87 15.97 34.33
CA GLU A 2 -4.40 15.96 34.52
C GLU A 2 -3.58 16.07 33.22
N CYS A 3 -4.23 16.23 32.07
CA CYS A 3 -3.64 16.72 30.83
C CYS A 3 -4.63 17.69 30.19
N GLY A 4 -4.19 18.88 29.79
CA GLY A 4 -5.07 19.89 29.18
C GLY A 4 -5.58 19.46 27.80
N TYR A 5 -6.75 19.96 27.39
CA TYR A 5 -7.40 19.67 26.10
C TYR A 5 -6.47 19.76 24.87
N GLN A 6 -5.52 20.71 24.90
CA GLN A 6 -4.51 20.86 23.83
C GLN A 6 -3.62 19.62 23.66
N PHE A 7 -3.37 18.87 24.74
CA PHE A 7 -2.51 17.69 24.73
C PHE A 7 -3.19 16.47 24.07
N THR A 8 -4.52 16.31 24.23
CA THR A 8 -5.26 15.17 23.67
C THR A 8 -5.88 15.44 22.31
N SER A 9 -5.98 16.71 21.89
CA SER A 9 -6.62 17.13 20.64
C SER A 9 -6.19 16.35 19.39
N LYS A 10 -4.89 16.07 19.22
CA LYS A 10 -4.39 15.28 18.08
C LYS A 10 -4.84 13.83 18.14
N LEU A 11 -4.81 13.20 19.31
CA LEU A 11 -5.26 11.82 19.52
C LEU A 11 -6.76 11.70 19.24
N GLU A 12 -7.57 12.65 19.71
CA GLU A 12 -9.00 12.73 19.40
C GLU A 12 -9.26 12.87 17.89
N GLY A 13 -8.43 13.68 17.21
CA GLY A 13 -8.43 13.79 15.75
C GLY A 13 -8.13 12.45 15.06
N MET A 14 -7.15 11.70 15.55
CA MET A 14 -6.80 10.38 15.01
C MET A 14 -7.97 9.39 15.13
N PHE A 15 -8.64 9.33 16.28
CA PHE A 15 -9.82 8.46 16.46
C PHE A 15 -11.00 8.89 15.57
N THR A 16 -11.20 10.20 15.41
CA THR A 16 -12.23 10.73 14.51
C THR A 16 -11.97 10.35 13.06
N ASP A 17 -10.71 10.47 12.60
CA ASP A 17 -10.31 10.07 11.25
C ASP A 17 -10.57 8.58 11.02
N MET A 18 -10.28 7.71 11.99
CA MET A 18 -10.52 6.26 11.87
C MET A 18 -12.01 5.94 11.67
N LYS A 19 -12.89 6.54 12.47
CA LYS A 19 -14.34 6.33 12.35
C LYS A 19 -14.88 6.86 11.02
N THR A 20 -14.54 8.09 10.68
CA THR A 20 -15.00 8.74 9.45
C THR A 20 -14.50 8.01 8.20
N SER A 21 -13.30 7.42 8.26
CA SER A 21 -12.77 6.59 7.17
C SER A 21 -13.61 5.35 6.91
N GLN A 22 -14.11 4.69 7.97
CA GLN A 22 -14.98 3.51 7.81
C GLN A 22 -16.28 3.89 7.09
N ASP A 23 -16.93 4.97 7.51
CA ASP A 23 -18.15 5.48 6.87
C ASP A 23 -17.90 5.88 5.41
N THR A 24 -16.75 6.52 5.15
CA THR A 24 -16.33 6.94 3.80
C THR A 24 -16.16 5.75 2.87
N VAL A 25 -15.46 4.69 3.32
CA VAL A 25 -15.25 3.47 2.55
C VAL A 25 -16.56 2.73 2.32
N GLN A 26 -17.41 2.63 3.35
CA GLN A 26 -18.73 2.03 3.21
C GLN A 26 -19.59 2.76 2.16
N GLY A 27 -19.58 4.10 2.19
CA GLY A 27 -20.27 4.92 1.19
C GLY A 27 -19.70 4.74 -0.22
N PHE A 28 -18.38 4.58 -0.36
CA PHE A 28 -17.73 4.30 -1.64
C PHE A 28 -18.25 2.99 -2.24
N TYR A 29 -18.24 1.90 -1.46
CA TYR A 29 -18.75 0.62 -1.95
C TYR A 29 -20.26 0.59 -2.15
N ALA A 30 -21.04 1.32 -1.35
CA ALA A 30 -22.48 1.44 -1.56
C ALA A 30 -22.82 2.14 -2.88
N SER A 31 -22.00 3.09 -3.32
CA SER A 31 -22.22 3.87 -4.54
C SER A 31 -21.58 3.26 -5.79
N HIS A 32 -20.39 2.66 -5.67
CA HIS A 32 -19.60 2.19 -6.81
C HIS A 32 -19.42 0.66 -6.83
N GLY A 33 -19.83 -0.07 -5.78
CA GLY A 33 -19.51 -1.49 -5.61
C GLY A 33 -20.00 -2.38 -6.76
N ALA A 34 -21.16 -2.08 -7.35
CA ALA A 34 -21.69 -2.82 -8.49
C ALA A 34 -20.81 -2.69 -9.76
N GLU A 35 -20.08 -1.57 -9.89
CA GLU A 35 -19.19 -1.30 -11.02
C GLU A 35 -17.77 -1.84 -10.81
N LEU A 36 -17.45 -2.30 -9.60
CA LEU A 36 -16.12 -2.81 -9.26
C LEU A 36 -15.90 -4.25 -9.70
N GLY A 37 -16.97 -5.06 -9.85
CA GLY A 37 -16.85 -6.44 -10.36
C GLY A 37 -15.78 -7.26 -9.63
N ASP A 38 -14.82 -7.79 -10.39
CA ASP A 38 -13.69 -8.59 -9.89
C ASP A 38 -12.46 -7.74 -9.45
N ALA A 39 -12.62 -6.42 -9.29
CA ALA A 39 -11.53 -5.55 -8.82
C ALA A 39 -11.02 -5.97 -7.42
N PRO A 40 -9.74 -5.70 -7.11
CA PRO A 40 -9.21 -5.98 -5.78
C PRO A 40 -9.96 -5.17 -4.70
N THR A 41 -10.14 -5.78 -3.53
CA THR A 41 -10.73 -5.08 -2.38
C THR A 41 -9.77 -4.00 -1.86
N LEU A 42 -10.20 -2.74 -1.90
CA LEU A 42 -9.49 -1.59 -1.33
C LEU A 42 -10.12 -1.16 -0.01
N VAL A 43 -9.30 -1.05 1.04
CA VAL A 43 -9.68 -0.43 2.32
C VAL A 43 -8.85 0.84 2.49
N VAL A 44 -9.50 1.99 2.69
CA VAL A 44 -8.84 3.29 2.76
C VAL A 44 -9.04 3.94 4.12
N HIS A 45 -7.94 4.45 4.68
CA HIS A 45 -7.96 5.31 5.85
C HIS A 45 -7.58 6.73 5.44
N VAL A 46 -8.54 7.64 5.49
CA VAL A 46 -8.34 9.06 5.17
C VAL A 46 -7.89 9.77 6.45
N LEU A 47 -6.67 10.31 6.43
CA LEU A 47 -6.01 10.86 7.61
C LEU A 47 -5.81 12.38 7.47
N THR A 48 -6.06 13.11 8.56
CA THR A 48 -5.83 14.55 8.62
C THR A 48 -4.36 14.84 8.92
N THR A 49 -3.64 15.52 8.01
CA THR A 49 -2.18 15.78 8.11
C THR A 49 -1.74 16.42 9.43
N GLY A 50 -2.56 17.27 10.05
CA GLY A 50 -2.24 17.92 11.33
C GLY A 50 -2.38 17.04 12.58
N SER A 51 -3.10 15.92 12.46
CA SER A 51 -3.41 15.01 13.57
C SER A 51 -2.44 13.83 13.64
N TRP A 52 -1.87 13.40 12.51
CA TRP A 52 -1.05 12.19 12.39
C TRP A 52 0.44 12.50 12.16
N PRO A 53 1.36 11.72 12.75
CA PRO A 53 2.78 11.79 12.40
C PRO A 53 3.00 11.16 11.02
N THR A 54 2.77 11.94 9.96
CA THR A 54 2.95 11.49 8.57
C THR A 54 4.29 11.96 8.01
N GLN A 55 4.89 11.14 7.16
CA GLN A 55 6.06 11.50 6.37
C GLN A 55 5.60 12.10 5.02
N PRO A 56 6.48 12.87 4.34
CA PRO A 56 6.23 13.26 2.96
C PRO A 56 5.91 12.03 2.11
N SER A 57 4.86 12.12 1.30
CA SER A 57 4.54 11.08 0.32
C SER A 57 5.71 10.95 -0.66
N VAL A 58 6.16 9.71 -0.87
CA VAL A 58 7.28 9.39 -1.75
C VAL A 58 6.73 8.62 -2.96
N PRO A 59 7.26 8.83 -4.18
CA PRO A 59 6.80 8.12 -5.36
C PRO A 59 6.83 6.61 -5.18
N CYS A 60 5.81 5.96 -5.73
CA CYS A 60 5.72 4.52 -5.90
C CYS A 60 4.69 4.23 -6.99
N ASN A 61 5.12 3.56 -8.05
CA ASN A 61 4.26 3.13 -9.14
C ASN A 61 3.45 1.91 -8.70
N LEU A 62 2.18 2.13 -8.40
CA LEU A 62 1.24 1.06 -8.06
C LEU A 62 0.88 0.23 -9.31
N PRO A 63 0.61 -1.07 -9.17
CA PRO A 63 0.04 -1.88 -10.26
C PRO A 63 -1.17 -1.20 -10.91
N ALA A 64 -1.33 -1.33 -12.22
CA ALA A 64 -2.35 -0.60 -12.99
C ALA A 64 -3.77 -0.76 -12.44
N GLU A 65 -4.13 -1.98 -12.03
CA GLU A 65 -5.43 -2.31 -11.43
C GLU A 65 -5.69 -1.51 -10.13
N LEU A 66 -4.67 -1.38 -9.28
CA LEU A 66 -4.77 -0.60 -8.04
C LEU A 66 -4.72 0.90 -8.30
N SER A 67 -3.90 1.36 -9.24
CA SER A 67 -3.87 2.77 -9.65
C SER A 67 -5.24 3.25 -10.11
N ALA A 68 -5.93 2.46 -10.94
CA ALA A 68 -7.28 2.77 -11.40
C ALA A 68 -8.29 2.82 -10.24
N LEU A 69 -8.19 1.88 -9.29
CA LEU A 69 -9.08 1.83 -8.12
C LEU A 69 -8.83 2.99 -7.15
N CYS A 70 -7.57 3.36 -6.92
CA CYS A 70 -7.19 4.54 -6.14
C CYS A 70 -7.73 5.83 -6.76
N GLU A 71 -7.74 5.95 -8.09
CA GLU A 71 -8.29 7.13 -8.77
C GLU A 71 -9.83 7.17 -8.70
N LYS A 72 -10.50 6.02 -8.81
CA LYS A 72 -11.96 5.93 -8.55
C LYS A 72 -12.30 6.39 -7.14
N PHE A 73 -11.58 5.90 -6.13
CA PHE A 73 -11.79 6.33 -4.74
C PHE A 73 -11.50 7.83 -4.56
N ARG A 74 -10.41 8.33 -5.16
CA ARG A 74 -10.06 9.75 -5.11
C ARG A 74 -11.18 10.63 -5.68
N SER A 75 -11.72 10.26 -6.84
CA SER A 75 -12.80 10.98 -7.51
C SER A 75 -14.06 11.00 -6.64
N TYR A 76 -14.44 9.86 -6.07
CA TYR A 76 -15.55 9.76 -5.11
C TYR A 76 -15.37 10.67 -3.89
N TYR A 77 -14.18 10.63 -3.26
CA TYR A 77 -13.91 11.41 -2.06
C TYR A 77 -13.92 12.92 -2.34
N LEU A 78 -13.26 13.36 -3.41
CA LEU A 78 -13.18 14.77 -3.76
C LEU A 78 -14.50 15.34 -4.29
N GLY A 79 -15.36 14.49 -4.87
CA GLY A 79 -16.73 14.87 -5.26
C GLY A 79 -17.62 15.23 -4.07
N THR A 80 -17.34 14.68 -2.89
CA THR A 80 -18.09 14.93 -1.65
C THR A 80 -17.37 15.88 -0.69
N HIS A 81 -16.06 16.09 -0.86
CA HIS A 81 -15.22 16.90 0.02
C HIS A 81 -14.45 17.97 -0.76
N THR A 82 -15.16 19.02 -1.18
CA THR A 82 -14.59 20.14 -1.95
C THR A 82 -13.48 20.87 -1.19
N GLY A 83 -12.44 21.31 -1.89
CA GLY A 83 -11.32 22.07 -1.31
C GLY A 83 -10.27 21.22 -0.58
N ARG A 84 -10.41 19.89 -0.59
CA ARG A 84 -9.40 18.96 -0.06
C ARG A 84 -8.41 18.54 -1.13
N ARG A 85 -7.20 18.16 -0.70
CA ARG A 85 -6.19 17.50 -1.53
C ARG A 85 -5.81 16.18 -0.87
N LEU A 86 -5.91 15.09 -1.63
CA LEU A 86 -5.46 13.76 -1.18
C LEU A 86 -4.05 13.47 -1.70
N SER A 87 -3.26 12.81 -0.85
CA SER A 87 -1.96 12.21 -1.19
C SER A 87 -1.89 10.80 -0.61
N TRP A 88 -1.58 9.80 -1.44
CA TRP A 88 -1.44 8.43 -0.99
C TRP A 88 -0.12 8.22 -0.24
N GLN A 89 -0.17 7.43 0.84
CA GLN A 89 0.98 7.07 1.69
C GLN A 89 1.29 5.58 1.51
N THR A 90 1.95 5.24 0.41
CA THR A 90 2.25 3.85 0.00
C THR A 90 3.20 3.14 0.97
N ASN A 91 4.02 3.88 1.71
CA ASN A 91 4.87 3.35 2.77
C ASN A 91 4.09 2.82 4.00
N MET A 92 2.83 3.23 4.19
CA MET A 92 2.01 2.86 5.34
C MET A 92 0.96 1.79 5.01
N GLY A 93 0.89 1.34 3.75
CA GLY A 93 -0.09 0.36 3.30
C GLY A 93 0.38 -1.08 3.39
N THR A 94 -0.59 -1.99 3.39
CA THR A 94 -0.42 -3.44 3.28
C THR A 94 -1.31 -3.99 2.18
N ALA A 95 -1.04 -5.21 1.75
CA ALA A 95 -1.86 -5.93 0.80
C ALA A 95 -1.82 -7.43 1.11
N ASP A 96 -2.94 -8.10 0.86
CA ASP A 96 -3.02 -9.55 0.82
C ASP A 96 -3.01 -9.99 -0.64
N ILE A 97 -2.02 -10.80 -1.02
CA ILE A 97 -1.86 -11.31 -2.39
C ILE A 97 -1.94 -12.83 -2.42
N LYS A 98 -2.60 -13.36 -3.46
CA LYS A 98 -2.64 -14.79 -3.74
C LYS A 98 -1.51 -15.13 -4.72
N ALA A 99 -0.56 -15.93 -4.26
CA ALA A 99 0.58 -16.37 -5.06
C ALA A 99 0.44 -17.85 -5.42
N THR A 100 0.66 -18.18 -6.70
CA THR A 100 0.74 -19.57 -7.17
C THR A 100 2.18 -19.90 -7.49
N PHE A 101 2.78 -20.78 -6.70
CA PHE A 101 4.14 -21.27 -6.88
C PHE A 101 4.16 -22.56 -7.70
N GLY A 102 5.37 -23.04 -7.98
CA GLY A 102 5.60 -24.27 -8.75
C GLY A 102 4.74 -25.44 -8.27
N LYS A 103 4.38 -26.32 -9.20
CA LYS A 103 3.42 -27.44 -8.98
C LYS A 103 2.03 -26.98 -8.49
N GLY A 104 1.65 -25.72 -8.73
CA GLY A 104 0.32 -25.19 -8.41
C GLY A 104 0.07 -24.92 -6.93
N GLN A 105 1.13 -24.80 -6.12
CA GLN A 105 1.00 -24.51 -4.69
C GLN A 105 0.52 -23.08 -4.47
N LYS A 106 -0.68 -22.93 -3.91
CA LYS A 106 -1.30 -21.62 -3.66
C LYS A 106 -1.03 -21.19 -2.22
N HIS A 107 -0.62 -19.93 -2.06
CA HIS A 107 -0.42 -19.30 -0.75
C HIS A 107 -1.01 -17.90 -0.75
N GLU A 108 -1.41 -17.43 0.43
CA GLU A 108 -1.80 -16.04 0.67
C GLU A 108 -0.66 -15.36 1.43
N LEU A 109 -0.20 -14.23 0.92
CA LEU A 109 0.90 -13.46 1.50
C LEU A 109 0.35 -12.12 1.98
N ASN A 110 0.50 -11.84 3.27
CA ASN A 110 0.34 -10.50 3.80
C ASN A 110 1.67 -9.76 3.67
N VAL A 111 1.68 -8.68 2.90
CA VAL A 111 2.88 -7.95 2.52
C VAL A 111 2.67 -6.44 2.63
N SER A 112 3.75 -5.67 2.70
CA SER A 112 3.65 -4.22 2.53
C SER A 112 3.26 -3.85 1.10
N THR A 113 2.71 -2.66 0.87
CA THR A 113 2.40 -2.17 -0.49
C THR A 113 3.65 -2.17 -1.38
N TYR A 114 4.83 -1.84 -0.85
CA TYR A 114 6.09 -1.92 -1.60
C TYR A 114 6.44 -3.34 -2.01
N GLN A 115 6.31 -4.31 -1.11
CA GLN A 115 6.53 -5.72 -1.42
C GLN A 115 5.54 -6.23 -2.48
N MET A 116 4.26 -5.85 -2.39
CA MET A 116 3.27 -6.15 -3.42
C MET A 116 3.69 -5.57 -4.79
N CYS A 117 4.11 -4.30 -4.85
CA CYS A 117 4.56 -3.69 -6.11
C CYS A 117 5.71 -4.47 -6.74
N VAL A 118 6.69 -4.88 -5.93
CA VAL A 118 7.80 -5.72 -6.41
C VAL A 118 7.31 -7.08 -6.90
N LEU A 119 6.48 -7.78 -6.11
CA LEU A 119 6.03 -9.14 -6.45
C LEU A 119 5.15 -9.17 -7.69
N MET A 120 4.33 -8.14 -7.92
CA MET A 120 3.47 -8.05 -9.10
C MET A 120 4.25 -7.93 -10.41
N LEU A 121 5.50 -7.47 -10.40
CA LEU A 121 6.35 -7.45 -11.60
C LEU A 121 6.64 -8.85 -12.13
N PHE A 122 6.69 -9.85 -11.24
CA PHE A 122 7.04 -11.23 -11.60
C PHE A 122 5.90 -11.98 -12.31
N ASN A 123 4.71 -11.37 -12.44
CA ASN A 123 3.67 -11.90 -13.33
C ASN A 123 4.05 -11.80 -14.81
N ASN A 124 5.01 -10.92 -15.17
CA ASN A 124 5.43 -10.67 -16.54
C ASN A 124 6.92 -11.03 -16.80
N ALA A 125 7.67 -11.42 -15.77
CA ALA A 125 9.09 -11.73 -15.87
C ALA A 125 9.53 -12.72 -14.79
N ASP A 126 10.29 -13.75 -15.17
CA ASP A 126 10.80 -14.74 -14.20
C ASP A 126 12.03 -14.24 -13.43
N LYS A 127 12.75 -13.26 -13.99
CA LYS A 127 13.98 -12.69 -13.41
C LYS A 127 14.03 -11.20 -13.68
N LEU A 128 14.42 -10.44 -12.66
CA LEU A 128 14.59 -8.99 -12.72
C LEU A 128 15.83 -8.60 -11.90
N SER A 129 16.62 -7.69 -12.44
CA SER A 129 17.71 -7.03 -11.71
C SER A 129 17.15 -5.99 -10.73
N TYR A 130 17.94 -5.66 -9.72
CA TYR A 130 17.57 -4.60 -8.75
C TYR A 130 17.22 -3.28 -9.45
N LYS A 131 17.99 -2.90 -10.47
CA LYS A 131 17.79 -1.64 -11.21
C LYS A 131 16.48 -1.64 -12.01
N GLU A 132 16.10 -2.76 -12.61
CA GLU A 132 14.81 -2.88 -13.31
C GLU A 132 13.64 -2.75 -12.33
N ILE A 133 13.74 -3.37 -11.15
CA ILE A 133 12.72 -3.26 -10.10
C ILE A 133 12.64 -1.81 -9.58
N GLU A 134 13.78 -1.17 -9.34
CA GLU A 134 13.85 0.22 -8.88
C GLU A 134 13.20 1.18 -9.89
N GLN A 135 13.52 1.04 -11.17
CA GLN A 135 12.94 1.86 -12.23
C GLN A 135 11.45 1.61 -12.43
N ALA A 136 11.01 0.35 -12.37
CA ALA A 136 9.60 0.02 -12.58
C ALA A 136 8.71 0.50 -11.42
N THR A 137 9.19 0.36 -10.18
CA THR A 137 8.41 0.65 -8.97
C THR A 137 8.57 2.06 -8.44
N GLU A 138 9.65 2.76 -8.80
CA GLU A 138 10.05 4.07 -8.23
C GLU A 138 10.14 4.12 -6.70
N ILE A 139 10.22 2.95 -6.05
CA ILE A 139 10.39 2.87 -4.60
C ILE A 139 11.76 3.45 -4.23
N PRO A 140 11.87 4.29 -3.18
CA PRO A 140 13.14 4.84 -2.73
C PRO A 140 14.17 3.75 -2.45
N ALA A 141 15.41 3.93 -2.92
CA ALA A 141 16.46 2.92 -2.85
C ALA A 141 16.64 2.31 -1.44
N THR A 142 16.58 3.13 -0.39
CA THR A 142 16.68 2.65 1.00
C THR A 142 15.53 1.71 1.37
N GLU A 143 14.31 2.05 0.98
CA GLU A 143 13.12 1.23 1.25
C GLU A 143 13.06 0.00 0.35
N LEU A 144 13.46 0.13 -0.92
CA LEU A 144 13.53 -0.99 -1.86
C LEU A 144 14.57 -2.01 -1.38
N LYS A 145 15.73 -1.56 -0.91
CA LYS A 145 16.75 -2.45 -0.32
C LYS A 145 16.17 -3.24 0.86
N ARG A 146 15.46 -2.58 1.78
CA ARG A 146 14.81 -3.24 2.92
C ARG A 146 13.73 -4.24 2.47
N CYS A 147 12.94 -3.87 1.47
CA CYS A 147 11.93 -4.72 0.85
C CYS A 147 12.56 -6.00 0.26
N MET A 148 13.60 -5.84 -0.56
CA MET A 148 14.30 -6.95 -1.21
C MET A 148 15.00 -7.87 -0.19
N GLN A 149 15.60 -7.32 0.87
CA GLN A 149 16.16 -8.12 1.97
C GLN A 149 15.10 -9.03 2.59
N SER A 150 13.91 -8.48 2.89
CA SER A 150 12.82 -9.25 3.47
C SER A 150 12.28 -10.32 2.52
N LEU A 151 12.23 -10.04 1.21
CA LEU A 151 11.67 -10.96 0.22
C LEU A 151 12.64 -12.07 -0.20
N ALA A 152 13.96 -11.81 -0.19
CA ALA A 152 14.94 -12.71 -0.79
C ALA A 152 15.98 -13.29 0.19
N CYS A 153 16.33 -12.58 1.27
CA CYS A 153 17.45 -12.95 2.14
C CYS A 153 17.04 -13.69 3.43
N VAL A 154 15.74 -13.70 3.78
CA VAL A 154 15.25 -14.38 5.00
C VAL A 154 15.07 -15.88 4.73
N LYS A 155 16.04 -16.68 5.19
CA LYS A 155 16.02 -18.14 5.00
C LYS A 155 14.72 -18.76 5.52
N GLY A 156 14.04 -19.52 4.66
CA GLY A 156 12.81 -20.24 5.00
C GLY A 156 11.54 -19.39 4.95
N LYS A 157 11.66 -18.09 4.68
CA LYS A 157 10.53 -17.18 4.40
C LYS A 157 10.71 -16.40 3.10
N ASN A 158 11.82 -16.64 2.38
CA ASN A 158 12.12 -15.96 1.14
C ASN A 158 11.13 -16.39 0.06
N VAL A 159 10.44 -15.41 -0.50
CA VAL A 159 9.49 -15.55 -1.62
C VAL A 159 10.24 -15.47 -2.95
N LEU A 160 11.30 -14.66 -2.99
CA LEU A 160 12.17 -14.49 -4.15
C LEU A 160 13.51 -15.20 -3.93
N ARG A 161 14.16 -15.57 -5.03
CA ARG A 161 15.53 -16.07 -5.02
C ARG A 161 16.46 -14.98 -5.58
N LYS A 162 17.50 -14.64 -4.81
CA LYS A 162 18.55 -13.72 -5.25
C LYS A 162 19.69 -14.48 -5.92
N GLU A 163 20.17 -13.97 -7.05
CA GLU A 163 21.34 -14.47 -7.77
C GLU A 163 22.30 -13.30 -8.08
N PRO A 164 23.57 -13.31 -7.61
CA PRO A 164 24.17 -14.29 -6.70
C PRO A 164 23.70 -14.11 -5.24
N MET A 165 23.63 -15.23 -4.52
CA MET A 165 23.18 -15.23 -3.12
C MET A 165 24.20 -14.52 -2.22
N SER A 166 23.75 -13.51 -1.48
CA SER A 166 24.53 -12.87 -0.41
C SER A 166 23.59 -12.26 0.64
N LYS A 167 24.15 -11.74 1.75
CA LYS A 167 23.37 -11.05 2.79
C LYS A 167 22.92 -9.65 2.37
N ASP A 168 23.64 -9.05 1.43
CA ASP A 168 23.33 -7.74 0.88
C ASP A 168 22.44 -7.87 -0.36
N ILE A 169 21.77 -6.79 -0.71
CA ILE A 169 21.01 -6.65 -1.97
C ILE A 169 21.93 -6.07 -3.02
#